data_AF-A0A8H9J7G1-F1
#
_entry.id   AF-A0A8H9J7G1-F1
#
_cell.length_a   1.000
_cell.length_b   1.000
_cell.length_c   1.000
_cell.angle_alpha   90.00
_cell.angle_beta   90.00
_cell.angle_gamma   90.00
#
_symmetry.space_group_name_H-M   'P 1'
#
loop_
_entity.id
_entity.type
_entity.pdbx_description
1 polymer ?
#
loop_
_entity_poly.entity_id
_entity_poly.type
_entity_poly.pdbx_seq_one_letter_code
_entity_poly.pdbx_strand_id
1 'polypeptide(L)'
;MRLDLRFSPRVAGLLLGGLALLFAVQSLVAEYLSEVVLNEAQHPYFVLALDLFSVNVEDSIPTWYSALLLSGASILLLWIAISRRRSNQRGVLLWFGLALVFLYLSIDEAASIHEIFAEWLQNDFDLSGFLTFGWQLAALPPLILFALVYVRFWVRLPPSTRALFLIAAVVYVGGAFVIEGISASMYGDVGVTYPYLAVATLEETCEMLGVVILIYALLRYASDHGYVVSYAPTPASPVGVPSLRRLRPIGLGALAIIVVNAAVIATALVVSSGARSDAPSGAYQYQTLVDQLAIDGLAVVRTAGQFRLDAPPDPVIVRLADVFPDVMAVSLITSDMTLTLAGDPLPITQAEVIDALHTNGETQFMIYDDSAVRLVIRHHASP
;
A
#
# COMPACT_ATOMS: atom_id res chain seq x y z
N MET A 1 10.93 -38.18 7.01
CA MET A 1 10.57 -36.96 7.76
C MET A 1 9.07 -37.03 8.04
N ARG A 2 8.66 -37.23 9.31
CA ARG A 2 7.24 -37.18 9.69
C ARG A 2 6.88 -35.72 9.95
N LEU A 3 5.97 -35.16 9.17
CA LEU A 3 5.40 -33.85 9.42
C LEU A 3 4.00 -34.05 10.03
N ASP A 4 3.94 -34.33 11.34
CA ASP A 4 2.67 -34.35 12.08
C ASP A 4 2.25 -32.89 12.36
N LEU A 5 1.61 -32.25 11.37
CA LEU A 5 1.05 -30.91 11.55
C LEU A 5 -0.25 -31.01 12.36
N ARG A 6 -0.13 -31.09 13.69
CA ARG A 6 -1.27 -30.84 14.60
C ARG A 6 -1.52 -29.34 14.68
N PHE A 7 -2.34 -28.81 13.78
CA PHE A 7 -2.76 -27.41 13.83
C PHE A 7 -3.65 -27.16 15.05
N SER A 8 -3.11 -26.51 16.08
CA SER A 8 -3.92 -25.97 17.16
C SER A 8 -4.60 -24.69 16.67
N PRO A 9 -5.95 -24.62 16.62
CA PRO A 9 -6.65 -23.41 16.18
C PRO A 9 -6.19 -22.17 16.95
N ARG A 10 -5.94 -22.33 18.25
CA ARG A 10 -5.45 -21.25 19.12
C ARG A 10 -4.07 -20.74 18.72
N VAL A 11 -3.15 -21.65 18.37
CA VAL A 11 -1.79 -21.26 17.99
C VAL A 11 -1.82 -20.55 16.63
N ALA A 12 -2.60 -21.07 15.67
CA ALA A 12 -2.78 -20.41 14.38
C ALA A 12 -3.36 -19.00 14.55
N GLY A 13 -4.45 -18.85 15.31
CA GLY A 13 -5.06 -17.53 15.55
C GLY A 13 -4.13 -16.55 16.25
N LEU A 14 -3.35 -17.00 17.24
CA LEU A 14 -2.38 -16.13 17.94
C LEU A 14 -1.23 -15.70 17.04
N LEU A 15 -0.72 -16.59 16.18
CA LEU A 15 0.38 -16.27 15.27
C LEU A 15 -0.08 -15.31 14.18
N LEU A 16 -1.22 -15.59 13.54
CA LEU A 16 -1.77 -14.72 12.50
C LEU A 16 -2.16 -13.36 13.10
N GLY A 17 -2.94 -13.34 14.18
CA GLY A 17 -3.33 -12.06 14.81
C GLY A 17 -2.13 -11.27 15.35
N GLY A 18 -1.10 -11.95 15.86
CA GLY A 18 0.14 -11.28 16.26
C GLY A 18 0.90 -10.64 15.10
N LEU A 19 0.85 -11.25 13.91
CA LEU A 19 1.44 -10.70 12.69
C LEU A 19 0.65 -9.50 12.17
N ALA A 20 -0.69 -9.57 12.16
CA ALA A 20 -1.55 -8.43 11.82
C ALA A 20 -1.27 -7.21 12.72
N LEU A 21 -1.15 -7.43 14.03
CA LEU A 21 -0.80 -6.36 14.97
C LEU A 21 0.63 -5.82 14.77
N LEU A 22 1.58 -6.67 14.36
CA LEU A 22 2.93 -6.21 14.01
C LEU A 22 2.88 -5.28 12.80
N PHE A 23 2.17 -5.66 11.73
CA PHE A 23 2.02 -4.82 10.54
C PHE A 23 1.32 -3.50 10.84
N ALA A 24 0.24 -3.52 11.63
CA ALA A 24 -0.45 -2.31 12.06
C ALA A 24 0.48 -1.33 12.81
N VAL A 25 1.25 -1.83 13.78
CA VAL A 25 2.20 -0.98 14.51
C VAL A 25 3.31 -0.46 13.59
N GLN A 26 3.78 -1.31 12.68
CA GLN A 26 4.81 -0.91 11.72
C GLN A 26 4.30 0.17 10.76
N SER A 27 3.05 0.08 10.31
CA SER A 27 2.40 1.09 9.46
C SER A 27 2.30 2.44 10.16
N LEU A 28 1.80 2.46 11.40
CA LEU A 28 1.69 3.72 12.16
C LEU A 28 3.04 4.42 12.34
N VAL A 29 4.11 3.64 12.50
CA VAL A 29 5.47 4.19 12.58
C VAL A 29 5.94 4.67 11.21
N ALA A 30 5.73 3.88 10.15
CA ALA A 30 6.09 4.24 8.78
C ALA A 30 5.41 5.55 8.35
N GLU A 31 4.10 5.67 8.56
CA GLU A 31 3.29 6.86 8.23
C GLU A 31 3.68 8.07 9.05
N TYR A 32 3.98 7.90 10.34
CA TYR A 32 4.47 9.01 11.14
C TYR A 32 5.83 9.51 10.63
N LEU A 33 6.70 8.58 10.24
CA LEU A 33 8.01 8.93 9.70
C LEU A 33 7.89 9.59 8.33
N SER A 34 7.03 9.09 7.44
CA SER A 34 6.84 9.67 6.10
C SER A 34 6.19 11.06 6.16
N GLU A 35 5.14 11.23 6.96
CA GLU A 35 4.35 12.47 6.97
C GLU A 35 4.89 13.57 7.89
N VAL A 36 5.57 13.20 8.99
CA VAL A 36 5.93 14.16 10.05
C VAL A 36 7.43 14.39 10.16
N VAL A 37 8.24 13.35 9.92
CA VAL A 37 9.70 13.40 10.15
C VAL A 37 10.49 13.60 8.87
N LEU A 38 10.09 12.92 7.81
CA LEU A 38 10.75 12.94 6.52
C LEU A 38 10.03 13.92 5.60
N ASN A 39 10.80 14.55 4.72
CA ASN A 39 10.24 15.23 3.57
C ASN A 39 10.38 14.27 2.39
N GLU A 40 9.26 13.81 1.83
CA GLU A 40 9.27 12.91 0.67
C GLU A 40 10.11 13.47 -0.48
N ALA A 41 10.04 14.80 -0.70
CA ALA A 41 10.83 15.49 -1.71
C ALA A 41 12.35 15.50 -1.44
N GLN A 42 12.81 14.97 -0.30
CA GLN A 42 14.23 14.81 0.04
C GLN A 42 14.65 13.33 0.09
N HIS A 43 13.72 12.40 0.37
CA HIS A 43 14.04 11.00 0.68
C HIS A 43 13.07 9.96 0.07
N PRO A 44 12.75 9.98 -1.23
CA PRO A 44 11.69 9.15 -1.79
C PRO A 44 12.01 7.67 -1.80
N TYR A 45 13.28 7.26 -1.99
CA TYR A 45 13.63 5.84 -1.87
C TYR A 45 13.45 5.29 -0.45
N PHE A 46 13.54 6.16 0.56
CA PHE A 46 13.29 5.77 1.94
C PHE A 46 11.79 5.74 2.23
N VAL A 47 11.04 6.72 1.73
CA VAL A 47 9.56 6.72 1.81
C VAL A 47 8.99 5.49 1.10
N LEU A 48 9.43 5.18 -0.13
CA LEU A 48 9.04 3.97 -0.85
C LEU A 48 9.35 2.68 -0.06
N ALA A 49 10.47 2.65 0.65
CA ALA A 49 10.81 1.51 1.50
C ALA A 49 9.92 1.42 2.76
N LEU A 50 9.42 2.55 3.27
CA LEU A 50 8.43 2.60 4.35
C LEU A 50 7.05 2.16 3.84
N ASP A 51 6.64 2.60 2.65
CA ASP A 51 5.36 2.27 2.02
C ASP A 51 5.20 0.76 1.79
N LEU A 52 6.29 0.05 1.49
CA LEU A 52 6.29 -1.42 1.36
C LEU A 52 5.79 -2.14 2.64
N PHE A 53 5.83 -1.46 3.79
CA PHE A 53 5.35 -1.96 5.07
C PHE A 53 4.15 -1.19 5.63
N SER A 54 3.59 -0.26 4.85
CA SER A 54 2.32 0.38 5.17
C SER A 54 1.17 -0.59 4.93
N VAL A 55 0.15 -0.57 5.81
CA VAL A 55 -1.10 -1.30 5.59
C VAL A 55 -2.04 -0.52 4.67
N ASN A 56 -1.84 0.79 4.53
CA ASN A 56 -2.70 1.69 3.74
C ASN A 56 -2.26 1.85 2.28
N VAL A 57 -1.22 1.13 1.86
CA VAL A 57 -0.66 1.21 0.51
C VAL A 57 -0.90 -0.11 -0.20
N GLU A 58 -1.50 -0.01 -1.38
CA GLU A 58 -1.65 -1.11 -2.33
C GLU A 58 -0.26 -1.66 -2.74
N ASP A 59 -0.19 -2.94 -3.11
CA ASP A 59 1.08 -3.63 -3.45
C ASP A 59 2.13 -3.69 -2.31
N SER A 60 1.68 -3.68 -1.06
CA SER A 60 2.56 -3.80 0.12
C SER A 60 2.69 -5.24 0.64
N ILE A 61 3.65 -5.46 1.56
CA ILE A 61 3.77 -6.74 2.28
C ILE A 61 2.52 -7.03 3.13
N PRO A 62 1.94 -6.06 3.86
CA PRO A 62 0.66 -6.23 4.52
C PRO A 62 -0.50 -6.60 3.58
N THR A 63 -0.68 -5.94 2.43
CA THR A 63 -1.73 -6.29 1.44
C THR A 63 -1.58 -7.74 0.98
N TRP A 64 -0.35 -8.18 0.66
CA TRP A 64 -0.09 -9.59 0.35
C TRP A 64 -0.47 -10.53 1.49
N TYR A 65 -0.22 -10.13 2.74
CA TYR A 65 -0.62 -10.90 3.92
C TYR A 65 -2.15 -10.98 4.07
N SER A 66 -2.87 -9.87 3.89
CA SER A 66 -4.35 -9.81 3.89
C SER A 66 -4.94 -10.72 2.81
N ALA A 67 -4.41 -10.66 1.59
CA ALA A 67 -4.81 -11.55 0.50
C ALA A 67 -4.58 -13.03 0.87
N LEU A 68 -3.44 -13.37 1.48
CA LEU A 68 -3.17 -14.73 1.95
C LEU A 68 -4.10 -15.19 3.09
N LEU A 69 -4.49 -14.29 4.00
CA LEU A 69 -5.49 -14.60 5.04
C LEU A 69 -6.83 -14.95 4.41
N LEU A 70 -7.32 -14.12 3.48
CA LEU A 70 -8.59 -14.32 2.78
C LEU A 70 -8.57 -15.62 1.96
N SER A 71 -7.50 -15.86 1.20
CA SER A 71 -7.25 -17.12 0.50
C SER A 71 -7.22 -18.33 1.45
N GLY A 72 -6.55 -18.20 2.60
CA GLY A 72 -6.52 -19.24 3.63
C GLY A 72 -7.90 -19.57 4.19
N ALA A 73 -8.73 -18.56 4.45
CA ALA A 73 -10.13 -18.73 4.85
C ALA A 73 -10.94 -19.43 3.74
N SER A 74 -10.77 -19.02 2.48
CA SER A 74 -11.43 -19.65 1.32
C SER A 74 -11.09 -21.15 1.22
N ILE A 75 -9.81 -21.51 1.33
CA ILE A 75 -9.36 -22.91 1.28
C ILE A 75 -9.97 -23.72 2.43
N LEU A 76 -10.01 -23.18 3.64
CA LEU A 76 -10.63 -23.85 4.80
C LEU A 76 -12.14 -24.04 4.60
N LEU A 77 -12.85 -23.04 4.08
CA LEU A 77 -14.27 -23.12 3.73
C LEU A 77 -14.54 -24.19 2.68
N LEU A 78 -13.72 -24.23 1.62
CA LEU A 78 -13.82 -25.24 0.56
C LEU A 78 -13.57 -26.64 1.11
N TRP A 79 -12.56 -26.80 1.96
CA TRP A 79 -12.26 -28.07 2.60
C TRP A 79 -13.39 -28.55 3.52
N ILE A 80 -14.01 -27.65 4.29
CA ILE A 80 -15.22 -27.97 5.08
C ILE A 80 -16.35 -28.38 4.14
N ALA A 81 -16.59 -27.67 3.03
CA ALA A 81 -17.62 -28.03 2.05
C ALA A 81 -17.42 -29.44 1.48
N ILE A 82 -16.20 -29.78 1.07
CA ILE A 82 -15.84 -31.11 0.54
C ILE A 82 -16.03 -32.18 1.61
N SER A 83 -15.59 -31.93 2.83
CA SER A 83 -15.72 -32.88 3.95
C SER A 83 -17.18 -33.15 4.29
N ARG A 84 -18.03 -32.11 4.32
CA ARG A 84 -19.48 -32.25 4.50
C ARG A 84 -20.16 -33.01 3.37
N ARG A 85 -19.73 -32.80 2.12
CA ARG A 85 -20.22 -33.56 0.97
C ARG A 85 -19.92 -35.05 1.10
N ARG A 86 -18.69 -35.41 1.51
CA ARG A 86 -18.28 -36.81 1.73
C ARG A 86 -19.08 -37.48 2.85
N SER A 87 -19.46 -36.73 3.89
CA SER A 87 -20.31 -37.21 4.97
C SER A 87 -21.82 -37.11 4.70
N ASN A 88 -22.23 -36.84 3.45
CA ASN A 88 -23.62 -36.69 3.00
C ASN A 88 -24.45 -35.69 3.85
N GLN A 89 -23.82 -34.61 4.32
CA GLN A 89 -24.48 -33.58 5.12
C GLN A 89 -25.16 -32.54 4.25
N ARG A 90 -26.27 -31.97 4.72
CA ARG A 90 -27.00 -30.90 4.02
C ARG A 90 -26.26 -29.56 4.10
N GLY A 91 -26.49 -28.68 3.12
CA GLY A 91 -25.98 -27.30 3.13
C GLY A 91 -24.56 -27.12 2.59
N VAL A 92 -24.04 -28.08 1.81
CA VAL A 92 -22.72 -28.00 1.16
C VAL A 92 -22.59 -26.77 0.25
N LEU A 93 -23.63 -26.44 -0.50
CA LEU A 93 -23.62 -25.31 -1.44
C LEU A 93 -23.36 -23.97 -0.75
N LEU A 94 -23.83 -23.78 0.49
CA LEU A 94 -23.63 -22.55 1.24
C LEU A 94 -22.18 -22.39 1.71
N TRP A 95 -21.55 -23.50 2.13
CA TRP A 95 -20.11 -23.52 2.45
C TRP A 95 -19.25 -23.27 1.22
N PHE A 96 -19.63 -23.86 0.07
CA PHE A 96 -18.95 -23.61 -1.20
C PHE A 96 -19.11 -22.14 -1.65
N GLY A 97 -20.31 -21.57 -1.51
CA GLY A 97 -20.55 -20.15 -1.79
C GLY A 97 -19.70 -19.23 -0.92
N LEU A 98 -19.51 -19.53 0.37
CA LEU A 98 -18.59 -18.77 1.23
C LEU A 98 -17.15 -18.87 0.74
N ALA A 99 -16.71 -20.05 0.31
CA ALA A 99 -15.36 -20.22 -0.25
C ALA A 99 -15.16 -19.34 -1.49
N LEU A 100 -16.17 -19.24 -2.37
CA LEU A 100 -16.10 -18.36 -3.54
C LEU A 100 -16.10 -16.88 -3.15
N VAL A 101 -16.89 -16.47 -2.16
CA VAL A 101 -16.91 -15.08 -1.66
C VAL A 101 -15.53 -14.69 -1.12
N PHE A 102 -14.93 -15.51 -0.25
CA PHE A 102 -13.59 -15.23 0.29
C PHE A 102 -12.49 -15.32 -0.76
N LEU A 103 -12.66 -16.15 -1.80
CA LEU A 103 -11.74 -16.17 -2.93
C LEU A 103 -11.82 -14.86 -3.72
N TYR A 104 -13.03 -14.35 -3.96
CA TYR A 104 -13.23 -13.06 -4.61
C TYR A 104 -12.62 -11.93 -3.78
N LEU A 105 -12.90 -11.86 -2.48
CA LEU A 105 -12.29 -10.85 -1.60
C LEU A 105 -10.76 -10.92 -1.63
N SER A 106 -10.17 -12.13 -1.66
CA SER A 106 -8.72 -12.29 -1.79
C SER A 106 -8.15 -11.79 -3.13
N ILE A 107 -8.93 -11.88 -4.21
CA ILE A 107 -8.52 -11.38 -5.52
C ILE A 107 -8.66 -9.86 -5.56
N ASP A 108 -9.77 -9.36 -5.01
CA ASP A 108 -10.04 -7.94 -4.87
C ASP A 108 -8.95 -7.23 -4.07
N GLU A 109 -8.58 -7.77 -2.90
CA GLU A 109 -7.45 -7.28 -2.09
C GLU A 109 -6.12 -7.18 -2.85
N ALA A 110 -5.87 -8.08 -3.81
CA ALA A 110 -4.61 -8.14 -4.54
C ALA A 110 -4.62 -7.40 -5.88
N ALA A 111 -5.79 -6.95 -6.33
CA ALA A 111 -5.99 -6.35 -7.65
C ALA A 111 -6.85 -5.08 -7.60
N SER A 112 -7.21 -4.64 -6.40
CA SER A 112 -7.93 -3.41 -6.05
C SER A 112 -9.17 -3.20 -6.93
N ILE A 113 -9.95 -4.28 -7.15
CA ILE A 113 -11.07 -4.26 -8.12
C ILE A 113 -12.16 -3.29 -7.67
N HIS A 114 -12.42 -3.19 -6.37
CA HIS A 114 -13.40 -2.28 -5.81
C HIS A 114 -13.02 -0.80 -6.00
N GLU A 115 -11.73 -0.46 -6.15
CA GLU A 115 -11.28 0.90 -6.47
C GLU A 115 -11.71 1.33 -7.87
N ILE A 116 -11.72 0.42 -8.85
CA ILE A 116 -12.20 0.71 -10.22
C ILE A 116 -13.67 1.16 -10.19
N PHE A 117 -14.49 0.50 -9.36
CA PHE A 117 -15.89 0.88 -9.18
C PHE A 117 -16.04 2.16 -8.36
N ALA A 118 -15.16 2.37 -7.37
CA ALA A 118 -15.08 3.57 -6.56
C ALA A 118 -14.86 4.80 -7.46
N GLU A 119 -13.86 4.76 -8.33
CA GLU A 119 -13.48 5.84 -9.24
C GLU A 119 -14.63 6.19 -10.21
N TRP A 120 -15.31 5.19 -10.77
CA TRP A 120 -16.46 5.43 -11.64
C TRP A 120 -17.61 6.13 -10.90
N LEU A 121 -17.91 5.72 -9.66
CA LEU A 121 -18.95 6.33 -8.85
C LEU A 121 -18.59 7.74 -8.39
N GLN A 122 -17.33 8.00 -8.03
CA GLN A 122 -16.87 9.34 -7.66
C GLN A 122 -16.95 10.34 -8.81
N ASN A 123 -16.70 9.90 -10.05
CA ASN A 123 -16.78 10.77 -11.23
C ASN A 123 -18.23 11.10 -11.64
N ASP A 124 -19.16 10.15 -11.47
CA ASP A 124 -20.56 10.31 -11.89
C ASP A 124 -21.46 10.90 -10.79
N PHE A 125 -21.03 10.88 -9.53
CA PHE A 125 -21.80 11.36 -8.37
C PHE A 125 -20.96 12.33 -7.52
N ASP A 126 -21.59 13.40 -7.03
CA ASP A 126 -20.96 14.41 -6.17
C ASP A 126 -20.83 13.90 -4.71
N LEU A 127 -19.99 12.88 -4.53
CA LEU A 127 -19.82 12.14 -3.28
C LEU A 127 -18.92 12.90 -2.30
N SER A 128 -19.24 12.83 -1.01
CA SER A 128 -18.48 13.52 0.04
C SER A 128 -18.68 12.88 1.42
N GLY A 129 -17.83 13.27 2.36
CA GLY A 129 -17.90 12.82 3.75
C GLY A 129 -17.77 11.31 3.88
N PHE A 130 -18.78 10.66 4.46
CA PHE A 130 -18.74 9.21 4.70
C PHE A 130 -18.69 8.38 3.41
N LEU A 131 -19.11 8.95 2.29
CA LEU A 131 -19.17 8.28 1.00
C LEU A 131 -18.12 8.81 0.02
N THR A 132 -17.10 9.55 0.48
CA THR A 132 -16.07 10.14 -0.40
C THR A 132 -15.48 9.09 -1.36
N PHE A 133 -15.19 7.87 -0.88
CA PHE A 133 -14.66 6.81 -1.74
C PHE A 133 -15.73 6.10 -2.58
N GLY A 134 -16.99 6.15 -2.18
CA GLY A 134 -18.14 5.74 -3.01
C GLY A 134 -18.37 4.22 -3.17
N TRP A 135 -17.36 3.37 -3.02
CA TRP A 135 -17.53 1.92 -3.20
C TRP A 135 -18.51 1.31 -2.20
N GLN A 136 -18.72 1.92 -1.04
CA GLN A 136 -19.73 1.48 -0.06
C GLN A 136 -21.14 1.44 -0.67
N LEU A 137 -21.44 2.32 -1.63
CA LEU A 137 -22.70 2.31 -2.38
C LEU A 137 -22.80 1.08 -3.28
N ALA A 138 -21.71 0.67 -3.93
CA ALA A 138 -21.66 -0.54 -4.75
C ALA A 138 -21.73 -1.81 -3.90
N ALA A 139 -21.08 -1.83 -2.73
CA ALA A 139 -21.01 -2.99 -1.86
C ALA A 139 -22.28 -3.23 -1.01
N LEU A 140 -23.06 -2.19 -0.71
CA LEU A 140 -24.22 -2.32 0.18
C LEU A 140 -25.31 -3.29 -0.37
N PRO A 141 -25.75 -3.22 -1.65
CA PRO A 141 -26.71 -4.19 -2.19
C PRO A 141 -26.24 -5.66 -2.13
N PRO A 142 -25.03 -6.05 -2.59
CA PRO A 142 -24.57 -7.43 -2.48
C PRO A 142 -24.37 -7.85 -1.02
N LEU A 143 -23.95 -6.95 -0.11
CA LEU A 143 -23.84 -7.24 1.32
C LEU A 143 -25.20 -7.57 1.96
N ILE A 144 -26.25 -6.81 1.63
CA ILE A 144 -27.63 -7.08 2.10
C ILE A 144 -28.12 -8.42 1.56
N LEU A 145 -27.93 -8.68 0.26
CA LEU A 145 -28.30 -9.96 -0.35
C LEU A 145 -27.57 -11.13 0.31
N PHE A 146 -26.26 -10.99 0.55
CA PHE A 146 -25.45 -11.97 1.26
C PHE A 146 -26.01 -12.26 2.66
N ALA A 147 -26.31 -11.22 3.45
CA ALA A 147 -26.90 -11.39 4.78
C ALA A 147 -28.24 -12.14 4.73
N LEU A 148 -29.12 -11.80 3.78
CA LEU A 148 -30.43 -12.47 3.61
C LEU A 148 -30.30 -13.95 3.24
N VAL A 149 -29.36 -14.29 2.36
CA VAL A 149 -29.09 -15.68 1.95
C VAL A 149 -28.48 -16.49 3.11
N TYR A 150 -27.56 -15.88 3.85
CA TYR A 150 -26.76 -16.58 4.86
C TYR A 150 -27.33 -16.54 6.28
N VAL A 151 -28.32 -15.71 6.60
CA VAL A 151 -28.89 -15.64 7.97
C VAL A 151 -29.43 -16.99 8.44
N ARG A 152 -30.18 -17.70 7.58
CA ARG A 152 -30.72 -19.04 7.90
C ARG A 152 -29.62 -20.08 8.05
N PHE A 153 -28.53 -19.94 7.31
CA PHE A 153 -27.35 -20.80 7.43
C PHE A 153 -26.65 -20.57 8.77
N TRP A 154 -26.37 -19.30 9.10
CA TRP A 154 -25.67 -18.89 10.30
C TRP A 154 -26.40 -19.30 11.58
N VAL A 155 -27.73 -19.13 11.65
CA VAL A 155 -28.53 -19.52 12.83
C VAL A 155 -28.49 -21.04 13.09
N ARG A 156 -28.22 -21.86 12.06
CA ARG A 156 -28.10 -23.32 12.16
C ARG A 156 -26.72 -23.81 12.59
N LEU A 157 -25.72 -22.93 12.68
CA LEU A 157 -24.38 -23.30 13.16
C LEU A 157 -24.40 -23.57 14.68
N PRO A 158 -23.47 -24.39 15.19
CA PRO A 158 -23.28 -24.56 16.64
C PRO A 158 -23.10 -23.20 17.34
N PRO A 159 -23.63 -22.99 18.57
CA PRO A 159 -23.63 -21.68 19.23
C PRO A 159 -22.26 -20.99 19.31
N SER A 160 -21.20 -21.77 19.59
CA SER A 160 -19.83 -21.26 19.64
C SER A 160 -19.32 -20.79 18.28
N THR A 161 -19.60 -21.53 17.21
CA THR A 161 -19.20 -21.17 15.84
C THR A 161 -20.00 -19.96 15.36
N ARG A 162 -21.30 -19.93 15.67
CA ARG A 162 -22.19 -18.80 15.35
C ARG A 162 -21.69 -17.49 15.95
N ALA A 163 -21.30 -17.51 17.23
CA ALA A 163 -20.77 -16.33 17.92
C ALA A 163 -19.44 -15.86 17.29
N LEU A 164 -18.52 -16.77 16.99
CA LEU A 164 -17.24 -16.41 16.37
C LEU A 164 -17.41 -15.86 14.95
N PHE A 165 -18.33 -16.42 14.15
CA PHE A 165 -18.66 -15.89 12.83
C PHE A 165 -19.25 -14.48 12.92
N LEU A 166 -20.12 -14.23 13.91
CA LEU A 166 -20.68 -12.90 14.12
C LEU A 166 -19.59 -11.88 14.51
N ILE A 167 -18.70 -12.27 15.44
CA ILE A 167 -17.58 -11.40 15.85
C ILE A 167 -16.68 -11.12 14.63
N ALA A 168 -16.29 -12.15 13.88
CA ALA A 168 -15.48 -11.98 12.67
C ALA A 168 -16.15 -11.02 11.66
N ALA A 169 -17.45 -11.21 11.39
CA ALA A 169 -18.19 -10.37 10.47
C ALA A 169 -18.31 -8.92 10.96
N VAL A 170 -18.56 -8.70 12.25
CA VAL A 170 -18.66 -7.35 12.83
C VAL A 170 -17.32 -6.64 12.81
N VAL A 171 -16.21 -7.34 13.10
CA VAL A 171 -14.88 -6.72 13.04
C VAL A 171 -14.48 -6.42 11.60
N TYR A 172 -14.64 -7.38 10.68
CA TYR A 172 -14.29 -7.21 9.26
C TYR A 172 -15.14 -6.13 8.58
N VAL A 173 -16.47 -6.31 8.53
CA VAL A 173 -17.39 -5.37 7.88
C VAL A 173 -17.44 -4.04 8.61
N GLY A 174 -17.22 -4.04 9.93
CA GLY A 174 -17.13 -2.81 10.71
C GLY A 174 -15.89 -1.99 10.35
N GLY A 175 -14.74 -2.63 10.13
CA GLY A 175 -13.55 -2.00 9.55
C GLY A 175 -13.88 -1.43 8.17
N ALA A 176 -14.07 -2.33 7.21
CA ALA A 176 -14.35 -2.04 5.80
C ALA A 176 -15.38 -0.95 5.57
N PHE A 177 -16.53 -1.02 6.25
CA PHE A 177 -17.66 -0.16 5.91
C PHE A 177 -17.74 1.08 6.80
N VAL A 178 -17.41 0.96 8.09
CA VAL A 178 -17.65 2.04 9.07
C VAL A 178 -16.39 2.84 9.35
N ILE A 179 -15.27 2.17 9.62
CA ILE A 179 -14.02 2.87 9.93
C ILE A 179 -13.50 3.57 8.67
N GLU A 180 -13.59 2.90 7.53
CA GLU A 180 -13.23 3.50 6.26
C GLU A 180 -14.14 4.69 5.92
N GLY A 181 -15.46 4.60 6.11
CA GLY A 181 -16.33 5.76 5.91
C GLY A 181 -15.96 6.94 6.83
N ILE A 182 -15.43 6.68 8.03
CA ILE A 182 -14.89 7.73 8.90
C ILE A 182 -13.58 8.29 8.31
N SER A 183 -12.62 7.46 7.89
CA SER A 183 -11.37 7.93 7.29
C SER A 183 -11.62 8.69 5.98
N ALA A 184 -12.54 8.23 5.13
CA ALA A 184 -13.00 8.87 3.90
C ALA A 184 -13.51 10.30 4.12
N SER A 185 -14.20 10.54 5.25
CA SER A 185 -14.65 11.88 5.63
C SER A 185 -13.49 12.81 6.01
N MET A 186 -12.45 12.26 6.64
CA MET A 186 -11.25 13.02 6.98
C MET A 186 -10.42 13.34 5.73
N TYR A 187 -10.34 12.38 4.80
CA TYR A 187 -9.65 12.54 3.53
C TYR A 187 -10.28 13.66 2.68
N GLY A 188 -11.61 13.67 2.55
CA GLY A 188 -12.31 14.67 1.73
C GLY A 188 -12.12 16.12 2.18
N ASP A 189 -11.83 16.36 3.46
CA ASP A 189 -11.67 17.70 4.01
C ASP A 189 -10.29 18.32 3.74
N VAL A 190 -9.23 17.51 3.83
CA VAL A 190 -7.83 18.00 3.86
C VAL A 190 -6.82 17.14 3.09
N GLY A 191 -7.24 16.04 2.48
CA GLY A 191 -6.37 15.08 1.79
C GLY A 191 -5.61 14.15 2.73
N VAL A 192 -4.47 13.64 2.27
CA VAL A 192 -3.64 12.69 3.03
C VAL A 192 -3.02 13.40 4.24
N THR A 193 -3.28 12.87 5.43
CA THR A 193 -2.68 13.36 6.68
C THR A 193 -2.42 12.19 7.63
N TYR A 194 -1.47 12.33 8.56
CA TYR A 194 -1.21 11.29 9.56
C TYR A 194 -2.46 10.84 10.35
N PRO A 195 -3.36 11.73 10.83
CA PRO A 195 -4.59 11.29 11.49
C PRO A 195 -5.50 10.45 10.59
N TYR A 196 -5.61 10.79 9.30
CA TYR A 196 -6.34 9.99 8.32
C TYR A 196 -5.72 8.59 8.20
N LEU A 197 -4.41 8.51 7.97
CA LEU A 197 -3.68 7.24 7.82
C LEU A 197 -3.74 6.38 9.09
N ALA A 198 -3.73 6.98 10.27
CA ALA A 198 -3.88 6.25 11.53
C ALA A 198 -5.27 5.61 11.69
N VAL A 199 -6.33 6.26 11.17
CA VAL A 199 -7.70 5.70 11.18
C VAL A 199 -7.84 4.62 10.10
N ALA A 200 -7.25 4.82 8.92
CA ALA A 200 -7.17 3.79 7.88
C ALA A 200 -6.35 2.56 8.35
N THR A 201 -5.27 2.76 9.10
CA THR A 201 -4.53 1.64 9.71
C THR A 201 -5.42 0.83 10.67
N LEU A 202 -6.32 1.51 11.39
CA LEU A 202 -7.25 0.83 12.29
C LEU A 202 -8.29 0.00 11.52
N GLU A 203 -8.80 0.53 10.41
CA GLU A 203 -9.66 -0.20 9.47
C GLU A 203 -8.98 -1.48 8.99
N GLU A 204 -7.79 -1.39 8.41
CA GLU A 204 -6.99 -2.52 7.92
C GLU A 204 -6.70 -3.56 9.00
N THR A 205 -6.42 -3.07 10.21
CA THR A 205 -6.23 -3.94 11.38
C THR A 205 -7.51 -4.71 11.70
N CYS A 206 -8.67 -4.05 11.63
CA CYS A 206 -9.97 -4.68 11.83
C CYS A 206 -10.27 -5.72 10.75
N GLU A 207 -9.99 -5.42 9.48
CA GLU A 207 -10.09 -6.37 8.36
C GLU A 207 -9.30 -7.65 8.63
N MET A 208 -7.99 -7.52 8.83
CA MET A 208 -7.09 -8.65 9.10
C MET A 208 -7.55 -9.45 10.32
N LEU A 209 -7.87 -8.79 11.44
CA LEU A 209 -8.29 -9.47 12.67
C LEU A 209 -9.64 -10.17 12.50
N GLY A 210 -10.57 -9.59 11.73
CA GLY A 210 -11.84 -10.22 11.37
C GLY A 210 -11.62 -11.56 10.66
N VAL A 211 -10.73 -11.60 9.68
CA VAL A 211 -10.38 -12.84 8.95
C VAL A 211 -9.64 -13.82 9.86
N VAL A 212 -8.74 -13.37 10.74
CA VAL A 212 -8.06 -14.23 11.73
C VAL A 212 -9.06 -14.92 12.67
N ILE A 213 -10.06 -14.19 13.16
CA ILE A 213 -11.13 -14.74 14.00
C ILE A 213 -11.94 -15.79 13.21
N LEU A 214 -12.22 -15.52 11.94
CA LEU A 214 -12.90 -16.48 11.06
C LEU A 214 -12.07 -17.76 10.86
N ILE A 215 -10.78 -17.65 10.54
CA ILE A 215 -9.87 -18.79 10.39
C ILE A 215 -9.84 -19.62 11.67
N TYR A 216 -9.74 -18.97 12.83
CA TYR A 216 -9.83 -19.65 14.13
C TYR A 216 -11.17 -20.41 14.28
N ALA A 217 -12.29 -19.79 13.91
CA ALA A 217 -13.61 -20.39 13.96
C ALA A 217 -13.73 -21.60 13.02
N LEU A 218 -13.19 -21.52 11.80
CA LEU A 218 -13.19 -22.58 10.80
C LEU A 218 -12.35 -23.78 11.24
N LEU A 219 -11.13 -23.53 11.73
CA LEU A 219 -10.24 -24.58 12.26
C LEU A 219 -10.87 -25.29 13.46
N ARG A 220 -11.49 -24.54 14.37
CA ARG A 220 -12.22 -25.10 15.50
C ARG A 220 -13.42 -25.92 15.03
N TYR A 221 -14.24 -25.38 14.11
CA TYR A 221 -15.39 -26.08 13.56
C TYR A 221 -14.98 -27.41 12.89
N ALA A 222 -13.92 -27.41 12.09
CA ALA A 222 -13.38 -28.61 11.45
C ALA A 222 -12.90 -29.65 12.47
N SER A 223 -12.18 -29.21 13.51
CA SER A 223 -11.75 -30.07 14.62
C SER A 223 -12.93 -30.70 15.36
N ASP A 224 -13.95 -29.90 15.71
CA ASP A 224 -15.13 -30.35 16.45
C ASP A 224 -15.97 -31.36 15.66
N HIS A 225 -15.88 -31.34 14.31
CA HIS A 225 -16.59 -32.26 13.41
C HIS A 225 -15.72 -33.42 12.88
N GLY A 226 -14.48 -33.55 13.37
CA GLY A 226 -13.59 -34.64 12.97
C GLY A 226 -13.08 -34.54 11.53
N TYR A 227 -13.15 -33.37 10.89
CA TYR A 227 -12.52 -33.11 9.61
C TYR A 227 -11.02 -32.90 9.85
N VAL A 228 -10.28 -33.95 10.19
CA VAL A 228 -8.85 -33.85 10.49
C VAL A 228 -8.03 -34.28 9.26
N VAL A 229 -7.03 -33.47 8.89
CA VAL A 229 -6.00 -33.87 7.93
C VAL A 229 -5.01 -34.79 8.66
N SER A 230 -5.31 -36.09 8.68
CA SER A 230 -4.36 -37.10 9.17
C SER A 230 -3.64 -37.73 7.98
N TYR A 231 -2.36 -37.40 7.80
CA TYR A 231 -1.46 -38.18 6.96
C TYR A 231 -0.66 -39.10 7.88
N ALA A 232 -1.03 -40.37 7.98
CA ALA A 232 -0.28 -41.36 8.74
C ALA A 232 0.49 -42.27 7.77
N PRO A 233 1.79 -42.03 7.52
CA PRO A 233 2.64 -43.08 6.99
C PRO A 233 2.81 -44.16 8.07
N THR A 234 2.75 -45.42 7.65
CA THR A 234 2.93 -46.67 8.41
C THR A 234 3.96 -46.54 9.55
N PRO A 235 3.74 -47.15 10.73
CA PRO A 235 4.55 -46.88 11.91
C PRO A 235 5.97 -47.48 11.77
N ALA A 236 6.96 -46.63 11.44
CA ALA A 236 8.35 -46.86 11.82
C ALA A 236 8.56 -46.51 13.30
N SER A 237 9.37 -47.33 13.98
CA SER A 237 9.68 -47.34 15.41
C SER A 237 10.01 -45.97 16.01
N PRO A 238 9.72 -45.75 17.32
CA PRO A 238 9.91 -44.45 17.94
C PRO A 238 11.39 -44.15 18.14
N VAL A 239 11.95 -43.25 17.32
CA VAL A 239 13.20 -42.56 17.63
C VAL A 239 12.85 -41.39 18.53
N GLY A 240 13.45 -41.31 19.71
CA GLY A 240 13.26 -40.21 20.66
C GLY A 240 13.67 -38.89 20.03
N VAL A 241 12.70 -38.02 19.75
CA VAL A 241 12.96 -36.64 19.32
C VAL A 241 12.95 -35.75 20.56
N PRO A 242 13.95 -34.85 20.74
CA PRO A 242 13.98 -33.94 21.88
C PRO A 242 12.71 -33.09 21.92
N SER A 243 12.13 -32.93 23.11
CA SER A 243 11.02 -32.01 23.31
C SER A 243 11.50 -30.58 23.02
N LEU A 244 11.15 -30.05 21.83
CA LEU A 244 11.31 -28.64 21.54
C LEU A 244 10.55 -27.86 22.61
N ARG A 245 11.30 -27.11 23.42
CA ARG A 245 10.78 -26.18 24.43
C ARG A 245 9.63 -25.40 23.79
N ARG A 246 8.44 -25.42 24.42
CA ARG A 246 7.31 -24.55 24.04
C ARG A 246 7.80 -23.10 24.08
N LEU A 247 8.23 -22.57 22.94
CA LEU A 247 8.42 -21.13 22.79
C LEU A 247 7.07 -20.50 23.09
N ARG A 248 7.03 -19.54 24.00
CA ARG A 248 5.82 -18.73 24.24
C ARG A 248 5.71 -17.82 23.01
N PRO A 249 4.83 -18.11 22.03
CA PRO A 249 4.83 -17.39 20.75
C PRO A 249 4.62 -15.87 20.96
N ILE A 250 3.89 -15.51 22.01
CA ILE A 250 3.57 -14.13 22.39
C ILE A 250 4.84 -13.31 22.71
N GLY A 251 5.84 -13.91 23.36
CA GLY A 251 7.04 -13.18 23.78
C GLY A 251 8.01 -12.88 22.63
N LEU A 252 8.06 -13.76 21.61
CA LEU A 252 8.91 -13.57 20.45
C LEU A 252 8.33 -12.53 19.47
N GLY A 253 7.00 -12.55 19.28
CA GLY A 253 6.32 -11.56 18.43
C GLY A 253 6.49 -10.14 18.98
N ALA A 254 6.22 -9.93 20.27
CA ALA A 254 6.40 -8.62 20.90
C ALA A 254 7.85 -8.11 20.83
N LEU A 255 8.84 -9.00 21.01
CA LEU A 255 10.25 -8.61 20.89
C LEU A 255 10.62 -8.23 19.45
N ALA A 256 10.13 -8.97 18.45
CA ALA A 256 10.37 -8.65 17.05
C ALA A 256 9.77 -7.29 16.66
N ILE A 257 8.54 -6.99 17.10
CA ILE A 257 7.90 -5.68 16.91
C ILE A 257 8.81 -4.57 17.45
N ILE A 258 9.25 -4.68 18.70
CA ILE A 258 10.06 -3.63 19.35
C ILE A 258 11.40 -3.43 18.61
N VAL A 259 12.10 -4.51 18.28
CA VAL A 259 13.43 -4.44 17.65
C VAL A 259 13.36 -3.84 16.24
N VAL A 260 12.40 -4.29 15.42
CA VAL A 260 12.24 -3.78 14.05
C VAL A 260 11.85 -2.31 14.08
N ASN A 261 10.87 -1.92 14.88
CA ASN A 261 10.44 -0.52 14.99
C ASN A 261 11.57 0.40 15.50
N ALA A 262 12.32 -0.04 16.52
CA ALA A 262 13.45 0.73 17.03
C ALA A 262 14.54 0.92 15.95
N ALA A 263 14.80 -0.10 15.13
CA ALA A 263 15.76 -0.01 14.03
C ALA A 263 15.27 0.96 12.94
N VAL A 264 14.01 0.86 12.51
CA VAL A 264 13.42 1.76 11.50
C VAL A 264 13.46 3.22 11.96
N ILE A 265 13.03 3.49 13.21
CA ILE A 265 13.06 4.85 13.79
C ILE A 265 14.51 5.36 13.88
N ALA A 266 15.44 4.54 14.35
CA ALA A 266 16.85 4.95 14.44
C ALA A 266 17.42 5.28 13.06
N THR A 267 17.13 4.48 12.04
CA THR A 267 17.56 4.75 10.66
C THR A 267 16.93 6.03 10.14
N ALA A 268 15.63 6.24 10.33
CA ALA A 268 14.93 7.45 9.87
C ALA A 268 15.49 8.72 10.55
N LEU A 269 15.77 8.68 11.85
CA LEU A 269 16.40 9.78 12.58
C LEU A 269 17.84 10.06 12.12
N VAL A 270 18.59 9.03 11.74
CA VAL A 270 19.92 9.20 11.14
C VAL A 270 19.82 9.80 9.73
N VAL A 271 18.86 9.36 8.92
CA VAL A 271 18.61 9.91 7.58
C VAL A 271 18.19 11.39 7.68
N SER A 272 17.27 11.72 8.58
CA SER A 272 16.79 13.09 8.76
C SER A 272 17.85 14.03 9.37
N SER A 273 18.71 13.53 10.28
CA SER A 273 19.83 14.31 10.85
C SER A 273 21.08 14.34 9.96
N GLY A 274 21.22 13.39 9.05
CA GLY A 274 22.29 13.29 8.05
C GLY A 274 22.14 14.29 6.90
N ALA A 275 20.98 14.96 6.80
CA ALA A 275 20.79 16.15 5.99
C ALA A 275 21.61 17.34 6.58
N ARG A 276 22.93 17.26 6.46
CA ARG A 276 23.75 18.47 6.37
C ARG A 276 23.29 19.22 5.11
N SER A 277 23.12 20.52 5.32
CA SER A 277 22.64 21.60 4.45
C SER A 277 23.31 21.79 3.08
N ASP A 278 23.93 20.77 2.49
CA ASP A 278 24.81 20.94 1.33
C ASP A 278 24.42 20.08 0.11
N ALA A 279 23.36 19.27 0.21
CA ALA A 279 22.72 18.67 -0.96
C ALA A 279 21.52 19.56 -1.34
N PRO A 280 21.46 20.13 -2.55
CA PRO A 280 20.36 21.02 -2.92
C PRO A 280 19.05 20.22 -2.82
N SER A 281 18.17 20.70 -1.96
CA SER A 281 16.84 20.18 -1.57
C SER A 281 15.83 20.11 -2.72
N GLY A 282 16.31 20.12 -3.96
CA GLY A 282 15.55 20.17 -5.19
C GLY A 282 15.79 18.96 -6.09
N ALA A 283 16.05 17.78 -5.56
CA ALA A 283 16.20 16.59 -6.40
C ALA A 283 14.83 15.97 -6.77
N TYR A 284 13.83 16.05 -5.90
CA TYR A 284 12.57 15.31 -6.08
C TYR A 284 11.31 16.18 -6.20
N GLN A 285 11.33 17.43 -5.71
CA GLN A 285 10.27 18.41 -5.99
C GLN A 285 10.11 18.72 -7.48
N TYR A 286 11.13 18.38 -8.28
CA TYR A 286 11.17 18.59 -9.71
C TYR A 286 10.89 17.34 -10.53
N GLN A 287 10.69 16.17 -9.91
CA GLN A 287 10.28 14.99 -10.66
C GLN A 287 8.84 15.18 -11.14
N THR A 288 7.93 15.67 -10.29
CA THR A 288 6.57 16.06 -10.68
C THR A 288 6.57 17.14 -11.76
N LEU A 289 7.44 18.16 -11.63
CA LEU A 289 7.59 19.18 -12.67
C LEU A 289 8.14 18.61 -13.98
N VAL A 290 9.13 17.72 -13.92
CA VAL A 290 9.70 17.04 -15.09
C VAL A 290 8.67 16.14 -15.74
N ASP A 291 7.88 15.38 -14.97
CA ASP A 291 6.84 14.49 -15.46
C ASP A 291 5.67 15.29 -16.07
N GLN A 292 5.30 16.45 -15.49
CA GLN A 292 4.33 17.39 -16.08
C GLN A 292 4.84 18.00 -17.39
N LEU A 293 6.14 18.27 -17.50
CA LEU A 293 6.77 18.84 -18.69
C LEU A 293 7.20 17.77 -19.72
N ALA A 294 7.20 16.48 -19.36
CA ALA A 294 7.60 15.37 -20.22
C ALA A 294 6.45 14.98 -21.17
N ILE A 295 6.09 15.90 -22.06
CA ILE A 295 5.09 15.72 -23.12
C ILE A 295 5.74 15.03 -24.33
N ASP A 296 4.96 14.28 -25.12
CA ASP A 296 5.43 13.63 -26.35
C ASP A 296 6.20 14.61 -27.26
N GLY A 297 7.46 14.28 -27.56
CA GLY A 297 8.34 15.11 -28.39
C GLY A 297 9.19 16.14 -27.64
N LEU A 298 9.13 16.18 -26.31
CA LEU A 298 9.89 17.10 -25.46
C LEU A 298 10.90 16.34 -24.58
N ALA A 299 12.19 16.60 -24.80
CA ALA A 299 13.24 16.12 -23.92
C ALA A 299 13.46 17.12 -22.78
N VAL A 300 13.25 16.67 -21.54
CA VAL A 300 13.51 17.48 -20.33
C VAL A 300 14.69 16.87 -19.59
N VAL A 301 15.75 17.65 -19.41
CA VAL A 301 16.98 17.20 -18.74
C VAL A 301 17.36 18.17 -17.63
N ARG A 302 17.71 17.60 -16.48
CA ARG A 302 18.11 18.32 -15.29
C ARG A 302 19.64 18.34 -15.15
N THR A 303 20.21 19.51 -14.90
CA THR A 303 21.63 19.68 -14.55
C THR A 303 21.78 20.47 -13.25
N ALA A 304 22.80 20.12 -12.46
CA ALA A 304 23.12 20.84 -11.23
C ALA A 304 23.77 22.20 -11.56
N GLY A 305 23.47 23.22 -10.76
CA GLY A 305 23.94 24.58 -10.97
C GLY A 305 23.05 25.40 -11.91
N GLN A 306 23.11 26.72 -11.73
CA GLN A 306 22.40 27.69 -12.56
C GLN A 306 23.08 27.92 -13.92
N PHE A 307 22.29 27.92 -14.99
CA PHE A 307 22.71 28.44 -16.29
C PHE A 307 22.86 29.96 -16.19
N ARG A 308 24.02 30.45 -16.60
CA ARG A 308 24.39 31.87 -16.49
C ARG A 308 25.11 32.31 -17.75
N LEU A 309 24.95 33.58 -18.09
CA LEU A 309 25.61 34.17 -19.27
C LEU A 309 27.13 34.32 -19.09
N ASP A 310 27.61 34.39 -17.85
CA ASP A 310 29.00 34.67 -17.47
C ASP A 310 29.81 33.43 -17.06
N ALA A 311 29.22 32.24 -17.19
CA ALA A 311 29.85 30.98 -16.82
C ALA A 311 29.79 29.97 -18.00
N PRO A 312 30.75 29.04 -18.09
CA PRO A 312 30.70 28.00 -19.10
C PRO A 312 29.45 27.12 -18.88
N PRO A 313 28.66 26.83 -19.94
CA PRO A 313 27.45 26.04 -19.81
C PRO A 313 27.77 24.57 -19.53
N ASP A 314 26.85 23.87 -18.86
CA ASP A 314 26.99 22.45 -18.59
C ASP A 314 27.12 21.64 -19.91
N PRO A 315 28.08 20.68 -20.01
CA PRO A 315 28.28 19.89 -21.22
C PRO A 315 27.04 19.16 -21.74
N VAL A 316 26.08 18.84 -20.87
CA VAL A 316 24.81 18.20 -21.25
C VAL A 316 23.93 19.16 -22.05
N ILE A 317 23.88 20.44 -21.64
CA ILE A 317 23.12 21.49 -22.34
C ILE A 317 23.71 21.71 -23.74
N VAL A 318 25.05 21.72 -23.85
CA VAL A 318 25.74 21.83 -25.14
C VAL A 318 25.34 20.69 -26.07
N ARG A 319 25.36 19.44 -25.58
CA ARG A 319 24.97 18.26 -26.39
C ARG A 319 23.51 18.30 -26.81
N LEU A 320 22.61 18.76 -25.95
CA LEU A 320 21.19 18.89 -26.32
C LEU A 320 21.00 19.95 -27.40
N ALA A 321 21.68 21.09 -27.29
CA ALA A 321 21.66 22.14 -28.32
C ALA A 321 22.27 21.68 -29.66
N ASP A 322 23.21 20.73 -29.65
CA ASP A 322 23.78 20.14 -30.87
C ASP A 322 22.84 19.14 -31.55
N VAL A 323 21.98 18.46 -30.78
CA VAL A 323 21.08 17.40 -31.26
C VAL A 323 19.71 17.94 -31.67
N PHE A 324 19.16 18.89 -30.91
CA PHE A 324 17.83 19.44 -31.12
C PHE A 324 17.89 20.84 -31.76
N PRO A 325 16.94 21.17 -32.66
CA PRO A 325 16.88 22.48 -33.31
C PRO A 325 16.47 23.59 -32.34
N ASP A 326 15.57 23.31 -31.39
CA ASP A 326 15.16 24.28 -30.38
C ASP A 326 15.54 23.79 -28.97
N VAL A 327 16.18 24.66 -28.19
CA VAL A 327 16.51 24.42 -26.78
C VAL A 327 16.14 25.61 -25.90
N MET A 328 15.66 25.35 -24.69
CA MET A 328 15.36 26.36 -23.67
C MET A 328 16.00 25.93 -22.36
N ALA A 329 16.66 26.86 -21.66
CA ALA A 329 17.24 26.62 -20.34
C ALA A 329 16.48 27.44 -19.29
N VAL A 330 15.98 26.78 -18.25
CA VAL A 330 15.29 27.38 -17.12
C VAL A 330 16.17 27.22 -15.90
N SER A 331 16.76 28.32 -15.46
CA SER A 331 17.60 28.38 -14.28
C SER A 331 16.75 28.66 -13.05
N LEU A 332 16.73 27.71 -12.12
CA LEU A 332 15.97 27.74 -10.88
C LEU A 332 16.85 28.28 -9.77
N ILE A 333 16.52 29.48 -9.27
CA ILE A 333 17.43 30.25 -8.41
C ILE A 333 17.47 29.65 -7.01
N THR A 334 16.30 29.27 -6.50
CA THR A 334 16.04 28.65 -5.20
C THR A 334 16.76 27.33 -5.00
N SER A 335 16.88 26.50 -6.05
CA SER A 335 17.43 25.14 -5.96
C SER A 335 18.83 24.96 -6.56
N ASP A 336 19.44 26.04 -7.04
CA ASP A 336 20.72 26.02 -7.78
C ASP A 336 20.77 24.94 -8.87
N MET A 337 19.84 25.03 -9.82
CA MET A 337 19.60 23.99 -10.84
C MET A 337 19.22 24.61 -12.18
N THR A 338 19.42 23.87 -13.27
CA THR A 338 18.87 24.19 -14.58
C THR A 338 18.03 23.04 -15.13
N LEU A 339 16.83 23.36 -15.61
CA LEU A 339 16.01 22.48 -16.45
C LEU A 339 16.22 22.86 -17.91
N THR A 340 16.65 21.90 -18.72
CA THR A 340 16.86 22.09 -20.16
C THR A 340 15.78 21.37 -20.92
N LEU A 341 14.98 22.12 -21.66
CA LEU A 341 13.90 21.63 -22.51
C LEU A 341 14.37 21.67 -23.96
N ALA A 342 14.28 20.55 -24.68
CA ALA A 342 14.74 20.45 -26.06
C ALA A 342 13.71 19.69 -26.92
N GLY A 343 13.47 20.17 -28.15
CA GLY A 343 12.46 19.60 -29.06
C GLY A 343 12.66 19.98 -30.52
N ASP A 344 11.82 19.42 -31.39
CA ASP A 344 11.82 19.68 -32.84
C ASP A 344 10.39 19.81 -33.41
N PRO A 345 9.79 21.02 -33.43
CA PRO A 345 10.15 22.20 -32.63
C PRO A 345 9.78 22.02 -31.14
N LEU A 346 10.09 22.99 -30.28
CA LEU A 346 9.64 22.96 -28.87
C LEU A 346 8.10 22.87 -28.81
N PRO A 347 7.51 21.75 -28.31
CA PRO A 347 6.06 21.56 -28.27
C PRO A 347 5.39 22.30 -27.09
N ILE A 348 6.14 23.14 -26.38
CA ILE A 348 5.70 23.89 -25.21
C ILE A 348 6.08 25.36 -25.34
N THR A 349 5.19 26.24 -24.91
CA THR A 349 5.39 27.69 -24.88
C THR A 349 6.04 28.14 -23.57
N GLN A 350 6.71 29.29 -23.59
CA GLN A 350 7.29 29.89 -22.38
C GLN A 350 6.22 30.18 -21.31
N ALA A 351 4.98 30.50 -21.70
CA ALA A 351 3.89 30.75 -20.77
C ALA A 351 3.48 29.48 -20.01
N GLU A 352 3.42 28.34 -20.70
CA GLU A 352 3.11 27.03 -20.08
C GLU A 352 4.24 26.57 -19.14
N VAL A 353 5.50 26.82 -19.51
CA VAL A 353 6.64 26.57 -18.60
C VAL A 353 6.53 27.42 -17.34
N ILE A 354 6.18 28.70 -17.45
CA ILE A 354 5.99 29.60 -16.31
C ILE A 354 4.84 29.13 -15.41
N ASP A 355 3.73 28.70 -16.00
CA ASP A 355 2.57 28.21 -15.26
C ASP A 355 2.89 26.91 -14.50
N ALA A 356 3.60 25.98 -15.14
CA ALA A 356 4.08 24.76 -14.52
C ALA A 356 5.03 25.06 -13.34
N LEU A 357 5.96 26.00 -13.50
CA LEU A 357 6.86 26.43 -12.43
C LEU A 357 6.09 26.99 -11.23
N HIS A 358 5.14 27.90 -11.46
CA HIS A 358 4.34 28.48 -10.40
C HIS A 358 3.45 27.46 -9.68
N THR A 359 2.84 26.54 -10.43
CA THR A 359 2.01 25.45 -9.86
C THR A 359 2.82 24.52 -8.96
N ASN A 360 4.12 24.36 -9.24
CA ASN A 360 5.05 23.59 -8.42
C ASN A 360 5.75 24.43 -7.34
N GLY A 361 5.29 25.67 -7.09
CA GLY A 361 5.80 26.53 -6.02
C GLY A 361 7.08 27.30 -6.35
N GLU A 362 7.55 27.25 -7.60
CA GLU A 362 8.72 28.03 -8.04
C GLU A 362 8.34 29.48 -8.32
N THR A 363 9.00 30.39 -7.60
CA THR A 363 8.74 31.83 -7.68
C THR A 363 9.95 32.63 -8.13
N GLN A 364 11.14 32.01 -8.20
CA GLN A 364 12.39 32.65 -8.60
C GLN A 364 13.13 31.80 -9.63
N PHE A 365 13.00 32.17 -10.90
CA PHE A 365 13.64 31.48 -12.01
C PHE A 365 14.02 32.47 -13.12
N MET A 366 14.94 32.05 -13.99
CA MET A 366 15.35 32.78 -15.18
C MET A 366 15.26 31.87 -16.39
N ILE A 367 14.52 32.29 -17.42
CA ILE A 367 14.34 31.52 -18.65
C ILE A 367 15.24 32.10 -19.73
N TYR A 368 16.01 31.25 -20.38
CA TYR A 368 16.86 31.54 -21.52
C TYR A 368 16.28 30.82 -22.74
N ASP A 369 15.91 31.60 -23.76
CA ASP A 369 15.47 31.07 -25.04
C ASP A 369 16.65 30.45 -25.83
N ASP A 370 16.33 29.79 -26.95
CA ASP A 370 17.31 29.15 -27.83
C ASP A 370 18.43 30.11 -28.24
N SER A 371 18.08 31.34 -28.57
CA SER A 371 19.04 32.34 -29.03
C SER A 371 20.06 32.69 -27.93
N ALA A 372 19.60 32.83 -26.69
CA ALA A 372 20.43 33.09 -25.52
C ALA A 372 21.30 31.87 -25.17
N VAL A 373 20.73 30.66 -25.16
CA VAL A 373 21.48 29.43 -24.87
C VAL A 373 22.61 29.24 -25.89
N ARG A 374 22.30 29.35 -27.19
CA ARG A 374 23.29 29.20 -28.27
C ARG A 374 24.32 30.33 -28.32
N LEU A 375 23.97 31.52 -27.84
CA LEU A 375 24.94 32.62 -27.72
C LEU A 375 25.99 32.30 -26.64
N VAL A 376 25.56 31.84 -25.48
CA VAL A 376 26.47 31.47 -24.37
C VAL A 376 27.38 30.31 -24.76
N ILE A 377 26.85 29.29 -25.44
CA ILE A 377 27.63 28.16 -25.95
C ILE A 377 28.71 28.65 -26.92
N ARG A 378 28.35 29.49 -27.90
CA ARG A 378 29.32 30.03 -28.87
C ARG A 378 30.38 30.93 -28.24
N HIS A 379 29.99 31.72 -27.25
CA HIS A 379 30.92 32.60 -26.53
C HIS A 379 32.02 31.80 -25.81
N HIS A 380 31.67 30.66 -25.22
CA HIS A 380 32.60 29.81 -24.47
C HIS A 380 33.24 28.69 -25.30
N ALA A 381 32.78 28.46 -26.53
CA ALA A 381 33.39 27.56 -27.50
C ALA A 381 34.53 28.22 -28.32
N SER A 382 34.71 29.54 -28.20
CA SER A 382 35.79 30.27 -28.87
C SER A 382 37.06 30.25 -28.00
N PRO A 383 38.24 29.88 -28.54
CA PRO A 383 39.47 29.70 -27.77
C PRO A 383 40.06 30.97 -27.17
#